data_AF-V4UHQ0-F1
#
_entry.id   AF-V4UHQ0-F1
#
_cell.length_a   1.000
_cell.length_b   1.000
_cell.length_c   1.000
_cell.angle_alpha   90.00
_cell.angle_beta   90.00
_cell.angle_gamma   90.00
#
_symmetry.space_group_name_H-M   'P 1'
#
loop_
_entity.id
_entity.type
_entity.pdbx_description
1 polymer ?
#
loop_
_entity_poly.entity_id
_entity_poly.type
_entity_poly.pdbx_seq_one_letter_code
_entity_poly.pdbx_strand_id
1 'polypeptide(L)'
;MASLLQSLLDPKKNWLAAQHMKTISKRLRNFGLRYDDLYDPYYDLDIKEALNRLPREIVDARNQRLKRAMDLSMKHEYLPEDLQAMQTPFRSYLQDMLALVSILEIYIYIYMYIDFIVHPSLRLCILVM
;
A
#
# COMPACT_ATOMS: atom_id res chain seq x y z
N MET A 1 3.86 11.02 -22.98
CA MET A 1 5.09 10.88 -22.14
C MET A 1 5.05 9.68 -21.21
N ALA A 2 3.88 9.16 -20.83
CA ALA A 2 3.79 7.97 -19.99
C ALA A 2 4.38 6.70 -20.62
N SER A 3 4.12 6.42 -21.91
CA SER A 3 4.53 5.15 -22.54
C SER A 3 6.05 4.92 -22.60
N LEU A 4 6.82 5.98 -22.84
CA LEU A 4 8.29 5.90 -22.88
C LEU A 4 8.87 5.68 -21.48
N LEU A 5 8.36 6.38 -20.46
CA LEU A 5 8.72 6.14 -19.06
C LEU A 5 8.30 4.75 -18.58
N GLN A 6 7.10 4.28 -18.92
CA GLN A 6 6.67 2.90 -18.65
C GLN A 6 7.67 1.91 -19.26
N SER A 7 8.07 2.11 -20.51
CA SER A 7 9.02 1.22 -21.18
C SER A 7 10.40 1.18 -20.52
N LEU A 8 10.81 2.28 -19.88
CA LEU A 8 12.06 2.38 -19.12
C LEU A 8 11.96 1.74 -17.73
N LEU A 9 10.79 1.76 -17.10
CA LEU A 9 10.58 1.23 -15.74
C LEU A 9 10.12 -0.23 -15.74
N ASP A 10 9.63 -0.74 -16.87
CA ASP A 10 9.20 -2.12 -17.04
C ASP A 10 10.37 -3.11 -16.81
N PRO A 11 10.31 -4.00 -15.80
CA PRO A 11 11.38 -4.96 -15.52
C PRO A 11 11.54 -6.01 -16.63
N LYS A 12 10.55 -6.14 -17.52
CA LYS A 12 10.64 -7.01 -18.71
C LYS A 12 11.43 -6.39 -19.86
N LYS A 13 11.48 -5.05 -19.93
CA LYS A 13 12.11 -4.31 -21.04
C LYS A 13 13.45 -3.71 -20.65
N ASN A 14 13.64 -3.37 -19.37
CA ASN A 14 14.87 -2.78 -18.86
C ASN A 14 15.58 -3.73 -17.88
N TRP A 15 16.86 -4.03 -18.16
CA TRP A 15 17.72 -4.84 -17.31
C TRP A 15 17.96 -4.23 -15.92
N LEU A 16 18.09 -2.90 -15.82
CA LEU A 16 18.31 -2.23 -14.54
C LEU A 16 17.09 -2.39 -13.62
N ALA A 17 15.89 -2.22 -14.17
CA ALA A 17 14.64 -2.45 -13.46
C ALA A 17 14.49 -3.93 -13.03
N ALA A 18 14.91 -4.87 -13.87
CA ALA A 18 14.93 -6.29 -13.54
C ALA A 18 15.86 -6.61 -12.35
N GLN A 19 17.08 -6.06 -12.35
CA GLN A 19 18.03 -6.25 -11.25
C GLN A 19 17.53 -5.63 -9.94
N HIS A 20 16.93 -4.43 -10.02
CA HIS A 20 16.31 -3.77 -8.89
C HIS A 20 15.19 -4.63 -8.28
N MET A 21 14.26 -5.09 -9.12
CA MET A 21 13.17 -5.98 -8.71
C MET A 21 13.70 -7.27 -8.08
N LYS A 22 14.72 -7.91 -8.69
CA LYS A 22 15.35 -9.13 -8.16
C LYS A 22 15.97 -8.89 -6.77
N THR A 23 16.66 -7.77 -6.59
CA THR A 23 17.32 -7.41 -5.34
C THR A 23 16.30 -7.17 -4.22
N ILE A 24 15.23 -6.41 -4.50
CA ILE A 24 14.12 -6.20 -3.56
C ILE A 24 13.46 -7.54 -3.21
N SER A 25 13.17 -8.34 -4.23
CA SER A 25 12.52 -9.63 -4.04
C SER A 25 13.33 -10.54 -3.12
N LYS A 26 14.66 -10.61 -3.30
CA LYS A 26 15.55 -11.37 -2.41
C LYS A 26 15.48 -10.84 -0.97
N ARG A 27 15.61 -9.53 -0.77
CA ARG A 27 15.58 -8.92 0.56
C ARG A 27 14.25 -9.16 1.29
N LEU A 28 13.13 -9.07 0.59
CA LEU A 28 11.81 -9.35 1.17
C LEU A 28 11.64 -10.82 1.55
N ARG A 29 12.13 -11.75 0.72
CA ARG A 29 12.08 -13.19 1.01
C ARG A 29 12.89 -13.56 2.24
N ASN A 30 14.08 -12.97 2.40
CA ASN A 30 14.93 -13.20 3.58
C ASN A 30 14.21 -12.94 4.91
N PHE A 31 13.33 -11.94 4.96
CA PHE A 31 12.54 -11.60 6.16
C PHE A 31 11.10 -12.16 6.14
N GLY A 32 10.69 -12.77 5.02
CA GLY A 32 9.33 -13.29 4.86
C GLY A 32 8.26 -12.20 4.84
N LEU A 33 8.57 -11.04 4.26
CA LEU A 33 7.67 -9.90 4.13
C LEU A 33 7.10 -9.79 2.71
N ARG A 34 5.93 -9.17 2.59
CA ARG A 34 5.39 -8.66 1.31
C ARG A 34 5.73 -7.19 1.16
N TYR A 35 5.71 -6.72 -0.09
CA TYR A 35 5.99 -5.31 -0.39
C TYR A 35 4.98 -4.38 0.30
N ASP A 36 3.71 -4.74 0.28
CA ASP A 36 2.62 -3.98 0.93
C ASP A 36 2.76 -3.91 2.47
N ASP A 37 3.53 -4.82 3.09
CA ASP A 37 3.73 -4.80 4.54
C ASP A 37 4.61 -3.60 4.98
N LEU A 38 5.37 -3.00 4.05
CA LEU A 38 6.27 -1.87 4.30
C LEU A 38 5.55 -0.53 4.47
N TYR A 39 4.28 -0.44 4.08
CA TYR A 39 3.49 0.78 4.23
C TYR A 39 3.12 1.02 5.70
N ASP A 40 3.49 2.18 6.23
CA ASP A 40 3.26 2.54 7.62
C ASP A 40 1.95 3.34 7.78
N PRO A 41 0.97 2.85 8.58
CA PRO A 41 -0.29 3.55 8.83
C PRO A 41 -0.15 4.87 9.60
N TYR A 42 0.98 5.16 10.24
CA TYR A 42 1.16 6.43 10.95
C TYR A 42 1.54 7.59 10.03
N TYR A 43 2.19 7.32 8.90
CA TYR A 43 2.61 8.35 7.96
C TYR A 43 1.51 8.75 6.97
N ASP A 44 0.60 7.83 6.65
CA ASP A 44 -0.44 8.04 5.64
C ASP A 44 -1.81 7.62 6.18
N LEU A 45 -2.73 8.59 6.22
CA LEU A 45 -4.11 8.41 6.67
C LEU A 45 -4.87 7.44 5.76
N ASP A 46 -4.57 7.42 4.47
CA ASP A 46 -5.21 6.55 3.49
C ASP A 46 -4.86 5.09 3.73
N ILE A 47 -3.61 4.83 4.10
CA ILE A 47 -3.12 3.50 4.45
C ILE A 47 -3.81 3.01 5.72
N LYS A 48 -3.94 3.87 6.73
CA LYS A 48 -4.64 3.53 7.97
C LYS A 48 -6.11 3.19 7.69
N GLU A 49 -6.78 3.99 6.89
CA GLU A 49 -8.19 3.77 6.56
C GLU A 49 -8.39 2.52 5.69
N ALA A 50 -7.51 2.28 4.71
CA ALA A 50 -7.51 1.07 3.90
C ALA A 50 -7.32 -0.20 4.76
N LEU A 51 -6.43 -0.14 5.76
CA LEU A 51 -6.21 -1.24 6.69
C LEU A 51 -7.40 -1.49 7.63
N ASN A 52 -8.11 -0.44 8.06
CA ASN A 52 -9.30 -0.57 8.88
C ASN A 52 -10.48 -1.22 8.14
N ARG A 53 -10.54 -1.06 6.82
CA ARG A 53 -11.59 -1.62 5.96
C ARG A 53 -11.33 -3.05 5.51
N LEU A 54 -10.08 -3.48 5.53
CA LEU A 54 -9.69 -4.85 5.18
C LEU A 54 -10.25 -5.88 6.17
N PRO A 55 -10.52 -7.12 5.73
CA PRO A 55 -10.94 -8.19 6.62
C PRO A 55 -9.83 -8.53 7.61
N ARG A 56 -10.23 -8.93 8.83
CA ARG A 56 -9.33 -9.11 9.97
C ARG A 56 -8.27 -10.17 9.72
N GLU A 57 -8.60 -11.23 9.00
CA GLU A 57 -7.69 -12.34 8.70
C GLU A 57 -6.46 -11.88 7.91
N ILE A 58 -6.64 -10.92 6.99
CA ILE A 58 -5.54 -10.36 6.18
C ILE A 58 -4.64 -9.48 7.07
N VAL A 59 -5.26 -8.68 7.93
CA VAL A 59 -4.55 -7.79 8.87
C VAL A 59 -3.77 -8.60 9.90
N ASP A 60 -4.35 -9.66 10.43
CA ASP A 60 -3.67 -10.55 11.38
C ASP A 60 -2.50 -11.29 10.72
N ALA A 61 -2.68 -11.78 9.48
CA ALA A 61 -1.60 -12.39 8.71
C ALA A 61 -0.47 -11.38 8.43
N ARG A 62 -0.79 -10.11 8.18
CA ARG A 62 0.22 -9.02 8.05
C ARG A 62 0.97 -8.83 9.37
N ASN A 63 0.25 -8.70 10.47
CA ASN A 63 0.85 -8.49 11.79
C ASN A 63 1.76 -9.65 12.21
N GLN A 64 1.40 -10.89 11.86
CA GLN A 64 2.26 -12.06 12.07
C GLN A 64 3.56 -11.98 11.26
N ARG A 65 3.49 -11.59 9.98
CA ARG A 65 4.68 -11.40 9.14
C ARG A 65 5.60 -10.33 9.70
N LEU A 66 5.06 -9.19 10.11
CA LEU A 66 5.83 -8.09 10.70
C LEU A 66 6.50 -8.51 12.01
N LYS A 67 5.77 -9.19 12.91
CA LYS A 67 6.34 -9.73 14.16
C LYS A 67 7.49 -10.69 13.90
N ARG A 68 7.33 -11.61 12.95
CA ARG A 68 8.38 -12.54 12.55
C ARG A 68 9.59 -11.82 11.98
N ALA A 69 9.39 -10.84 11.11
CA ALA A 69 10.48 -10.08 10.52
C ALA A 69 11.26 -9.27 11.58
N MET A 70 10.55 -8.69 12.56
CA MET A 70 11.19 -8.02 13.70
C MET A 70 12.00 -9.00 14.55
N ASP A 71 11.47 -10.18 14.85
CA ASP A 71 12.19 -11.23 15.59
C ASP A 71 13.47 -11.68 14.87
N LEU A 72 13.39 -11.96 13.57
CA LEU A 72 14.54 -12.30 12.72
C LEU A 72 15.57 -11.17 12.67
N SER A 73 15.10 -9.92 12.54
CA SER A 73 15.97 -8.75 12.53
C SER A 73 16.69 -8.57 13.85
N MET A 74 16.03 -8.80 14.98
CA MET A 74 16.64 -8.73 16.33
C MET A 74 17.70 -9.82 16.52
N LYS A 75 17.47 -11.00 15.96
CA LYS A 75 18.42 -12.13 16.03
C LYS A 75 19.57 -12.01 15.03
N HIS A 76 19.50 -11.07 14.08
CA HIS A 76 20.40 -10.99 12.92
C HIS A 76 20.43 -12.28 12.09
N GLU A 77 19.30 -12.97 12.01
CA GLU A 77 19.12 -14.21 11.27
C GLU A 77 18.12 -14.03 10.12
N TYR A 78 18.17 -14.93 9.14
CA TYR A 78 17.24 -14.95 8.01
C TYR A 78 16.34 -16.18 8.08
N LEU A 79 15.21 -16.10 7.37
CA LEU A 79 14.28 -17.21 7.24
C LEU A 79 14.98 -18.41 6.56
N PRO A 80 14.70 -19.67 6.94
CA PRO A 80 15.29 -20.83 6.26
C PRO A 80 14.87 -20.89 4.78
N GLU A 81 15.75 -21.43 3.94
CA GLU A 81 15.61 -21.41 2.46
C GLU A 81 14.29 -22.03 1.98
N ASP A 82 13.83 -23.11 2.62
CA ASP A 82 12.56 -23.78 2.30
C ASP A 82 11.36 -22.83 2.44
N LEU A 83 11.35 -22.03 3.52
CA LEU A 83 10.31 -21.04 3.75
C LEU A 83 10.47 -19.81 2.87
N GLN A 84 11.70 -19.44 2.49
CA GLN A 84 11.96 -18.36 1.53
C GLN A 84 11.38 -18.69 0.15
N ALA A 85 11.53 -19.94 -0.31
CA ALA A 85 10.99 -20.40 -1.59
C ALA A 85 9.46 -20.29 -1.67
N MET A 86 8.77 -20.48 -0.54
CA MET A 86 7.31 -20.34 -0.44
C MET A 86 6.82 -18.89 -0.42
N GLN A 87 7.70 -17.89 -0.26
CA GLN A 87 7.29 -16.50 -0.13
C GLN A 87 6.88 -15.87 -1.47
N THR A 88 5.78 -15.12 -1.42
CA THR A 88 5.22 -14.35 -2.54
C THR A 88 5.30 -12.83 -2.26
N PRO A 89 6.47 -12.18 -2.44
CA PRO A 89 6.69 -10.81 -1.98
C PRO A 89 5.86 -9.74 -2.72
N PHE A 90 5.55 -9.95 -4.00
CA PHE A 90 4.82 -8.99 -4.85
C PHE A 90 3.31 -9.27 -4.96
N ARG A 91 2.76 -10.17 -4.12
CA ARG A 91 1.32 -10.39 -4.08
C ARG A 91 0.68 -9.26 -3.26
N SER A 92 0.10 -8.28 -3.96
CA SER A 92 -0.57 -7.15 -3.33
C SER A 92 -1.90 -7.59 -2.70
N TYR A 93 -2.24 -6.95 -1.58
CA TYR A 93 -3.53 -7.05 -0.90
C TYR A 93 -4.06 -5.67 -0.50
N LEU A 94 -3.21 -4.63 -0.52
CA LEU A 94 -3.54 -3.28 -0.09
C LEU A 94 -3.87 -2.34 -1.26
N GLN A 95 -3.25 -2.55 -2.43
CA GLN A 95 -3.39 -1.65 -3.60
C GLN A 95 -4.84 -1.43 -4.02
N ASP A 96 -5.65 -2.49 -4.07
CA ASP A 96 -7.06 -2.38 -4.44
C ASP A 96 -7.84 -1.53 -3.43
N MET A 97 -7.54 -1.67 -2.12
CA MET A 97 -8.20 -0.90 -1.07
C MET A 97 -7.76 0.56 -1.06
N LEU A 98 -6.49 0.86 -1.36
CA LEU A 98 -6.01 2.23 -1.52
C LEU A 98 -6.67 2.93 -2.71
N ALA A 99 -6.84 2.23 -3.83
CA ALA A 99 -7.58 2.77 -4.97
C ALA A 99 -9.04 3.10 -4.59
N LEU A 100 -9.69 2.25 -3.79
CA LEU A 100 -11.05 2.53 -3.31
C LEU A 100 -11.11 3.73 -2.36
N VAL A 101 -10.18 3.86 -1.42
CA VAL A 101 -10.12 4.99 -0.48
C VAL A 101 -9.95 6.30 -1.24
N SER A 102 -8.97 6.38 -2.14
CA SER A 102 -8.72 7.58 -2.95
C SER A 102 -9.92 7.98 -3.83
N ILE A 103 -10.62 7.01 -4.44
CA ILE A 103 -11.84 7.30 -5.22
C ILE A 103 -12.95 7.85 -4.32
N LEU A 104 -13.11 7.32 -3.11
CA LEU A 104 -14.11 7.78 -2.15
C LEU A 104 -13.83 9.20 -1.67
N GLU A 105 -12.57 9.56 -1.42
CA GLU A 105 -12.21 10.94 -1.08
C GLU A 105 -12.58 11.93 -2.18
N ILE A 106 -12.29 11.58 -3.44
CA ILE A 106 -12.68 12.37 -4.61
C ILE A 106 -14.20 12.51 -4.68
N TYR A 107 -14.93 11.41 -4.46
CA TYR A 107 -16.38 11.42 -4.51
C TYR A 107 -16.99 12.33 -3.42
N ILE A 108 -16.52 12.22 -2.18
CA ILE A 108 -16.97 13.09 -1.08
C ILE A 108 -16.70 14.56 -1.41
N TYR A 109 -15.52 14.88 -1.94
CA TYR A 109 -15.17 16.24 -2.33
C TYR A 109 -16.08 16.77 -3.45
N ILE A 110 -16.35 15.95 -4.47
CA ILE A 110 -17.26 16.31 -5.58
C ILE A 110 -18.68 16.54 -5.06
N TYR A 111 -19.21 15.67 -4.20
CA TYR A 111 -20.55 15.84 -3.63
C TYR A 111 -20.65 17.12 -2.79
N MET A 112 -19.67 17.36 -1.91
CA MET A 112 -19.59 18.59 -1.12
C MET A 112 -19.53 19.85 -2.01
N TYR A 113 -18.79 19.78 -3.13
CA TYR A 113 -18.68 20.88 -4.08
C TYR A 113 -19.97 21.11 -4.88
N ILE A 114 -20.65 20.04 -5.30
CA ILE A 114 -21.95 20.12 -5.99
C ILE A 114 -23.01 20.68 -5.05
N ASP A 115 -23.09 20.23 -3.80
CA ASP A 115 -24.02 20.77 -2.80
C ASP A 115 -23.78 22.27 -2.55
N PHE A 116 -22.52 22.71 -2.53
CA PHE A 116 -22.15 24.13 -2.42
C PHE A 116 -22.59 24.96 -3.64
N ILE A 117 -22.64 24.38 -4.84
CA ILE A 117 -23.12 25.06 -6.06
C ILE A 117 -24.65 25.08 -6.12
N VAL A 118 -25.31 23.97 -5.80
CA VAL A 118 -26.75 23.76 -5.99
C VAL A 118 -27.59 24.44 -4.90
N HIS A 119 -27.07 24.58 -3.68
CA HIS A 119 -27.75 25.26 -2.57
C HIS A 119 -26.98 26.49 -2.03
N PRO A 120 -26.97 27.63 -2.77
CA PRO A 120 -26.29 28.85 -2.33
C PRO A 120 -26.92 29.50 -1.08
N SER A 121 -28.12 29.06 -0.67
CA SER A 121 -28.81 29.56 0.52
C SER A 121 -28.23 29.07 1.86
N LEU A 122 -27.45 27.97 1.87
CA LEU A 122 -26.77 27.46 3.08
C LEU A 122 -25.40 28.14 3.32
N ARG A 123 -24.98 29.02 2.40
CA ARG A 123 -23.68 29.72 2.42
C ARG A 123 -23.53 30.70 3.59
N LEU A 124 -24.64 31.14 4.19
CA LEU A 124 -24.65 32.10 5.30
C LEU A 124 -24.60 31.43 6.69
N CYS A 125 -24.94 30.15 6.83
CA CYS A 125 -24.94 29.48 8.14
C CYS A 125 -23.54 28.99 8.57
N ILE A 126 -22.67 28.65 7.63
CA ILE A 126 -21.33 28.09 7.94
C ILE A 126 -20.29 29.20 8.21
N LEU A 127 -20.53 30.44 7.77
CA LEU A 127 -19.61 31.56 7.99
C LEU A 127 -19.85 32.32 9.32
N VAL A 128 -20.87 31.93 10.10
CA VAL A 128 -21.27 32.59 11.37
C VAL A 128 -21.03 31.69 12.60
N MET A 129 -20.36 30.53 12.41
CA MET A 129 -19.89 29.67 13.51
C MET A 129 -18.37 29.54 13.50
#